data_AF-A0A9R1CVP2-F1
#
_entry.id   AF-A0A9R1CVP2-F1
#
_cell.length_a   1.000
_cell.length_b   1.000
_cell.length_c   1.000
_cell.angle_alpha   90.00
_cell.angle_beta   90.00
_cell.angle_gamma   90.00
#
_symmetry.space_group_name_H-M   'P 1'
#
loop_
_entity.id
_entity.type
_entity.pdbx_description
1 polymer ?
#
loop_
_entity_poly.entity_id
_entity_poly.type
_entity_poly.pdbx_seq_one_letter_code
_entity_poly.pdbx_strand_id
1 'polypeptide(L)'
;MAERTKQVAISVSEAEKRRIRQTAAAADQSMSAFVRQRALDGLEVPEQEEPDTYAPLEDFIESRLAVDSDADPIAKRRLYERYVGFCEDVYPEHEVETQHKFTREIGNVDGVATGRVYLSADEPNPTRTRCFKNLRLRKSGELEF
;
A
#
# COMPACT_ATOMS: atom_id res chain seq x y z
N MET A 1 20.90 -9.38 6.22
CA MET A 1 22.11 -9.88 5.54
C MET A 1 21.80 -9.89 4.05
N ALA A 2 22.55 -9.17 3.22
CA ALA A 2 22.28 -9.12 1.78
C ALA A 2 22.69 -10.44 1.12
N GLU A 3 21.79 -10.99 0.30
CA GLU A 3 21.94 -12.28 -0.37
C GLU A 3 23.08 -12.32 -1.39
N ARG A 4 23.61 -13.53 -1.59
CA ARG A 4 24.74 -13.89 -2.44
C ARG A 4 24.64 -13.30 -3.86
N THR A 5 25.66 -12.54 -4.26
CA THR A 5 25.87 -12.07 -5.65
C THR A 5 25.94 -13.27 -6.59
N LYS A 6 24.87 -13.55 -7.34
CA LYS A 6 24.87 -14.56 -8.41
C LYS A 6 25.68 -14.01 -9.59
N GLN A 7 26.75 -14.70 -9.98
CA GLN A 7 27.53 -14.34 -11.16
C GLN A 7 26.90 -14.98 -12.40
N VAL A 8 26.74 -14.21 -13.47
CA VAL A 8 26.26 -14.68 -14.78
C VAL A 8 27.42 -14.65 -15.76
N ALA A 9 27.77 -15.80 -16.32
CA ALA A 9 28.77 -15.94 -17.37
C ALA A 9 28.06 -16.22 -18.70
N ILE A 10 28.39 -15.45 -19.74
CA ILE A 10 27.78 -15.58 -21.07
C ILE A 10 28.90 -15.85 -22.07
N SER A 11 28.74 -16.91 -22.86
CA SER A 11 29.63 -17.24 -23.96
C SER A 11 29.18 -16.52 -25.23
N VAL A 12 30.08 -15.75 -25.85
CA VAL A 12 29.85 -15.03 -27.11
C VAL A 12 30.98 -15.34 -28.09
N SER A 13 30.73 -15.20 -29.39
CA SER A 13 31.77 -15.36 -30.40
C SER A 13 32.83 -14.25 -30.32
N GLU A 14 34.02 -14.50 -30.86
CA GLU A 14 35.11 -13.50 -30.91
C GLU A 14 34.73 -12.26 -31.71
N ALA A 15 33.90 -12.40 -32.75
CA ALA A 15 33.41 -11.27 -33.53
C ALA A 15 32.45 -10.38 -32.72
N GLU A 16 31.53 -10.98 -31.96
CA GLU A 16 30.60 -10.26 -31.08
C GLU A 16 31.33 -9.58 -29.93
N LYS A 17 32.28 -10.27 -29.30
CA LYS A 17 33.11 -9.72 -28.23
C LYS A 17 33.87 -8.46 -28.67
N ARG A 18 34.39 -8.44 -29.90
CA ARG A 18 35.04 -7.26 -30.48
C ARG A 18 34.07 -6.10 -30.66
N ARG A 19 32.87 -6.36 -31.19
CA ARG A 19 31.81 -5.35 -31.35
C ARG A 19 31.39 -4.77 -30.00
N ILE A 20 31.10 -5.60 -29.01
CA ILE A 20 30.71 -5.17 -27.66
C ILE A 20 31.79 -4.28 -27.04
N ARG A 21 33.07 -4.65 -27.16
CA ARG A 21 34.19 -3.86 -26.64
C ARG A 21 34.29 -2.48 -27.31
N GLN A 22 34.13 -2.41 -28.63
CA GLN A 22 34.19 -1.14 -29.37
C GLN A 22 33.05 -0.22 -28.97
N THR A 23 31.83 -0.75 -28.86
CA THR A 23 30.66 0.04 -28.46
C THR A 23 30.72 0.48 -27.00
N ALA A 24 31.20 -0.37 -26.10
CA ALA A 24 31.40 -0.01 -24.69
C ALA A 24 32.44 1.12 -24.54
N ALA A 25 33.54 1.06 -25.31
CA ALA A 25 34.54 2.12 -25.32
C ALA A 25 34.00 3.44 -25.89
N ALA A 26 33.17 3.39 -26.94
CA ALA A 26 32.51 4.57 -27.49
C ALA A 26 31.51 5.22 -26.52
N ALA A 27 31.02 4.45 -25.54
CA ALA A 27 30.11 4.93 -24.49
C ALA A 27 30.83 5.29 -23.18
N ASP A 28 32.17 5.32 -23.14
CA ASP A 28 32.99 5.53 -21.94
C ASP A 28 32.66 4.57 -20.77
N GLN A 29 32.27 3.34 -21.09
CA GLN A 29 31.86 2.34 -20.12
C GLN A 29 32.75 1.10 -20.15
N SER A 30 32.89 0.44 -18.99
CA SER A 30 33.48 -0.90 -18.95
C SER A 30 32.57 -1.90 -19.68
N MET A 31 33.18 -2.89 -20.34
CA MET A 31 32.45 -3.90 -21.12
C MET A 31 31.36 -4.61 -20.30
N SER A 32 31.62 -4.89 -19.01
CA SER A 32 30.64 -5.50 -18.10
C SER A 32 29.50 -4.56 -17.71
N ALA A 33 29.78 -3.27 -17.51
CA ALA A 33 28.75 -2.28 -17.23
C ALA A 33 27.85 -2.07 -18.45
N PHE A 34 28.45 -1.96 -19.64
CA PHE A 34 27.74 -1.81 -20.91
C PHE A 34 26.81 -3.01 -21.19
N VAL A 35 27.31 -4.24 -21.05
CA VAL A 35 26.50 -5.45 -21.26
C VAL A 35 25.38 -5.56 -20.22
N ARG A 36 25.64 -5.21 -18.95
CA ARG A 36 24.60 -5.20 -17.92
C ARG A 36 23.52 -4.19 -18.25
N GLN A 37 23.90 -2.96 -18.59
CA GLN A 37 22.95 -1.91 -18.94
C GLN A 37 22.12 -2.32 -20.14
N ARG A 38 22.74 -2.78 -21.24
CA ARG A 38 22.00 -3.23 -22.42
C ARG A 38 21.13 -4.47 -22.18
N ALA A 39 21.56 -5.38 -21.31
CA ALA A 39 20.73 -6.51 -20.91
C ALA A 39 19.51 -6.06 -20.09
N LEU A 40 19.64 -5.02 -19.26
CA LEU A 40 18.53 -4.41 -18.54
C LEU A 40 17.64 -3.55 -19.44
N ASP A 41 18.21 -2.83 -20.41
CA ASP A 41 17.47 -2.00 -21.37
C ASP A 41 16.66 -2.86 -22.37
N GLY A 42 17.15 -4.07 -22.68
CA GLY A 42 16.46 -5.04 -23.55
C GLY A 42 15.51 -5.98 -22.81
N LEU A 43 15.54 -5.96 -21.47
CA LEU A 43 14.40 -6.38 -20.68
C LEU A 43 13.41 -5.22 -20.79
N GLU A 44 12.48 -5.30 -21.74
CA GLU A 44 11.13 -4.86 -21.41
C GLU A 44 10.81 -5.61 -20.12
N VAL A 45 10.97 -4.92 -18.98
CA VAL A 45 10.22 -5.27 -17.80
C VAL A 45 8.81 -5.24 -18.37
N PRO A 46 8.11 -6.38 -18.57
CA PRO A 46 6.69 -6.26 -18.81
C PRO A 46 6.25 -5.36 -17.68
N GLU A 47 5.65 -4.21 -17.99
CA GLU A 47 4.98 -3.43 -16.97
C GLU A 47 4.26 -4.52 -16.18
N GLN A 48 4.73 -4.75 -14.95
CA GLN A 48 3.85 -5.38 -14.00
C GLN A 48 2.77 -4.33 -14.04
N GLU A 49 1.65 -4.66 -14.69
CA GLU A 49 0.37 -4.23 -14.21
C GLU A 49 0.49 -4.50 -12.71
N GLU A 50 0.96 -3.49 -11.97
CA GLU A 50 0.63 -3.39 -10.58
C GLU A 50 -0.87 -3.60 -10.64
N PRO A 51 -1.39 -4.71 -10.10
CA PRO A 51 -2.82 -4.79 -10.03
C PRO A 51 -3.18 -3.52 -9.26
N ASP A 52 -3.90 -2.61 -9.90
CA ASP A 52 -4.59 -1.44 -9.31
C ASP A 52 -5.62 -1.91 -8.24
N THR A 53 -5.41 -3.10 -7.69
CA THR A 53 -6.10 -3.66 -6.55
C THR A 53 -5.34 -3.20 -5.33
N TYR A 54 -5.54 -1.92 -4.98
CA TYR A 54 -5.29 -1.46 -3.62
C TYR A 54 -5.88 -2.50 -2.65
N ALA A 55 -5.13 -2.87 -1.61
CA ALA A 55 -5.67 -3.74 -0.58
C ALA A 55 -6.95 -3.09 -0.02
N PRO A 56 -8.08 -3.82 0.16
CA PRO A 56 -9.36 -3.20 0.50
C PRO A 56 -9.32 -2.29 1.74
N LEU A 57 -8.44 -2.57 2.70
CA LEU A 57 -8.22 -1.72 3.87
C LEU A 57 -7.42 -0.46 3.60
N GLU A 58 -6.42 -0.52 2.73
CA GLU A 58 -5.64 0.67 2.34
C GLU A 58 -6.56 1.62 1.57
N ASP A 59 -7.33 1.11 0.61
CA ASP A 59 -8.34 1.92 -0.08
C ASP A 59 -9.36 2.49 0.93
N PHE A 60 -9.91 1.66 1.82
CA PHE A 60 -10.83 2.18 2.84
C PHE A 60 -10.21 3.29 3.69
N ILE A 61 -8.93 3.17 4.08
CA ILE A 61 -8.24 4.21 4.84
C ILE A 61 -8.10 5.49 4.02
N GLU A 62 -7.67 5.39 2.77
CA GLU A 62 -7.37 6.54 1.91
C GLU A 62 -8.64 7.24 1.39
N SER A 63 -9.63 6.47 0.95
CA SER A 63 -10.83 6.97 0.30
C SER A 63 -11.95 7.31 1.29
N ARG A 64 -12.01 6.65 2.46
CA ARG A 64 -13.13 6.80 3.40
C ARG A 64 -12.78 7.48 4.72
N LEU A 65 -11.51 7.61 5.07
CA LEU A 65 -11.11 8.20 6.35
C LEU A 65 -10.43 9.55 6.16
N ALA A 66 -10.79 10.50 7.03
CA ALA A 66 -10.10 11.77 7.19
C ALA A 66 -9.78 11.96 8.66
N VAL A 67 -8.57 12.47 8.93
CA VAL A 67 -8.17 12.87 10.28
C VAL A 67 -8.77 14.24 10.53
N ASP A 68 -9.60 14.34 11.56
CA ASP A 68 -10.34 15.56 11.92
C ASP A 68 -10.41 15.62 13.44
N SER A 69 -9.66 16.56 14.05
CA SER A 69 -9.53 16.68 15.51
C SER A 69 -10.84 17.00 16.23
N ASP A 70 -11.81 17.58 15.52
CA ASP A 70 -13.12 17.96 16.07
C ASP A 70 -14.18 16.88 15.82
N ALA A 71 -13.81 15.76 15.18
CA ALA A 71 -14.74 14.68 14.90
C ALA A 71 -15.14 13.90 16.16
N ASP A 72 -16.43 13.58 16.22
CA ASP A 72 -16.99 12.74 17.27
C ASP A 72 -16.32 11.35 17.30
N PRO A 73 -16.10 10.78 18.51
CA PRO A 73 -15.52 9.46 18.65
C PRO A 73 -16.40 8.38 18.00
N ILE A 74 -15.78 7.48 17.24
CA ILE A 74 -16.47 6.38 16.56
C ILE A 74 -16.09 5.05 17.20
N ALA A 75 -17.09 4.24 17.57
CA ALA A 75 -16.84 2.89 18.12
C ALA A 75 -16.02 2.03 17.13
N LYS A 76 -15.00 1.32 17.64
CA LYS A 76 -14.18 0.41 16.82
C LYS A 76 -15.02 -0.60 16.05
N ARG A 77 -16.06 -1.14 16.69
CA ARG A 77 -17.00 -2.09 16.09
C ARG A 77 -17.76 -1.47 14.92
N ARG A 78 -18.33 -0.27 15.11
CA ARG A 78 -19.11 0.43 14.08
C ARG A 78 -18.24 0.77 12.85
N LEU A 79 -16.99 1.17 13.08
CA LEU A 79 -16.07 1.45 11.98
C LEU A 79 -15.70 0.17 11.21
N TYR A 80 -15.49 -0.94 11.92
CA TYR A 80 -15.25 -2.25 11.29
C TYR A 80 -16.45 -2.74 10.47
N GLU A 81 -17.67 -2.59 10.97
CA GLU A 81 -18.89 -2.93 10.21
C GLU A 81 -19.01 -2.12 8.91
N ARG A 82 -18.57 -0.84 8.92
CA ARG A 82 -18.50 -0.01 7.71
C ARG A 82 -17.45 -0.49 6.72
N TYR A 83 -16.30 -0.93 7.21
CA TYR A 83 -15.25 -1.52 6.39
C TYR A 83 -15.70 -2.84 5.74
N VAL A 84 -16.38 -3.71 6.50
CA VAL A 84 -16.96 -4.96 5.96
C VAL A 84 -17.93 -4.64 4.81
N GLY A 85 -18.88 -3.71 5.03
CA GLY A 85 -19.82 -3.32 3.96
C GLY A 85 -19.12 -2.72 2.74
N PHE A 86 -18.06 -1.94 2.94
CA PHE A 86 -17.24 -1.43 1.83
C PHE A 86 -16.57 -2.56 1.04
N CYS A 87 -16.03 -3.57 1.71
CA CYS A 87 -15.44 -4.73 1.04
C CYS A 87 -16.50 -5.53 0.28
N GLU A 88 -17.66 -5.78 0.88
CA GLU A 88 -18.76 -6.48 0.22
C GLU A 88 -19.26 -5.75 -1.04
N ASP A 89 -19.26 -4.41 -1.03
CA ASP A 89 -19.73 -3.58 -2.14
C ASP A 89 -18.69 -3.39 -3.26
N VAL A 90 -17.41 -3.16 -2.90
CA VAL A 90 -16.35 -2.75 -3.84
C VAL A 90 -15.40 -3.89 -4.17
N TYR A 91 -15.16 -4.79 -3.22
CA TYR A 91 -14.20 -5.89 -3.32
C TYR A 91 -14.85 -7.25 -2.96
N PRO A 92 -15.96 -7.65 -3.60
CA PRO A 92 -16.73 -8.84 -3.20
C PRO A 92 -15.94 -10.16 -3.30
N GLU A 93 -14.86 -10.18 -4.09
CA GLU A 93 -13.99 -11.34 -4.28
C GLU A 93 -12.82 -11.39 -3.28
N HIS A 94 -12.62 -10.35 -2.46
CA HIS A 94 -11.55 -10.29 -1.48
C HIS A 94 -11.97 -10.82 -0.10
N GLU A 95 -11.06 -11.54 0.55
CA GLU A 95 -11.24 -11.94 1.94
C GLU A 95 -11.17 -10.71 2.85
N VAL A 96 -12.25 -10.47 3.60
CA VAL A 96 -12.32 -9.38 4.56
C VAL A 96 -11.35 -9.62 5.71
N GLU A 97 -10.55 -8.62 6.03
CA GLU A 97 -9.53 -8.78 7.04
C GLU A 97 -10.11 -8.81 8.45
N THR A 98 -9.39 -9.49 9.36
CA THR A 98 -9.83 -9.59 10.75
C THR A 98 -9.95 -8.22 11.42
N GLN A 99 -10.90 -8.10 12.36
CA GLN A 99 -11.07 -6.92 13.19
C GLN A 99 -9.76 -6.50 13.91
N HIS A 100 -8.91 -7.46 14.30
CA HIS A 100 -7.64 -7.14 14.92
C HIS A 100 -6.70 -6.39 13.98
N LYS A 101 -6.50 -6.90 12.74
CA LYS A 101 -5.68 -6.26 11.71
C LYS A 101 -6.22 -4.86 11.39
N PHE A 102 -7.52 -4.78 11.09
CA PHE A 102 -8.22 -3.51 10.84
C PHE A 102 -7.94 -2.48 11.94
N THR A 103 -8.18 -2.85 13.21
CA THR A 103 -8.05 -1.88 14.30
C THR A 103 -6.61 -1.45 14.60
N ARG A 104 -5.62 -2.28 14.22
CA ARG A 104 -4.21 -1.94 14.33
C ARG A 104 -3.81 -0.93 13.27
N GLU A 105 -4.18 -1.17 12.01
CA GLU A 105 -3.82 -0.27 10.90
C GLU A 105 -4.46 1.11 11.06
N ILE A 106 -5.76 1.19 11.39
CA ILE A 106 -6.44 2.46 11.66
C ILE A 106 -5.78 3.23 12.82
N GLY A 107 -5.27 2.52 13.82
CA GLY A 107 -4.56 3.12 14.95
C GLY A 107 -3.16 3.63 14.62
N ASN A 108 -2.58 3.21 13.49
CA ASN A 108 -1.29 3.69 13.00
C ASN A 108 -1.42 4.91 12.07
N VAL A 109 -2.65 5.25 11.64
CA VAL A 109 -2.90 6.46 10.85
C VAL A 109 -2.53 7.69 11.69
N ASP A 110 -1.72 8.57 11.12
CA ASP A 110 -1.22 9.75 11.83
C ASP A 110 -2.38 10.62 12.35
N GLY A 111 -2.26 11.12 13.58
CA GLY A 111 -3.31 11.91 14.23
C GLY A 111 -4.54 11.15 14.75
N VAL A 112 -4.73 9.87 14.41
CA VAL A 112 -5.82 9.04 14.95
C VAL A 112 -5.48 8.60 16.38
N ALA A 113 -6.37 8.92 17.33
CA ALA A 113 -6.22 8.49 18.71
C ALA A 113 -7.18 7.33 19.05
N THR A 114 -6.80 6.47 20.00
CA THR A 114 -7.67 5.40 20.50
C THR A 114 -7.92 5.53 21.99
N GLY A 115 -9.13 5.24 22.45
CA GLY A 115 -9.48 5.34 23.87
C GLY A 115 -10.85 4.74 24.22
N ARG A 116 -11.18 4.70 25.51
CA ARG A 116 -12.52 4.31 25.98
C ARG A 116 -13.38 5.55 26.23
N VAL A 117 -14.47 5.69 25.48
CA VAL A 117 -15.39 6.83 25.56
C VAL A 117 -16.82 6.35 25.77
N TYR A 118 -17.63 7.15 26.45
CA TYR A 118 -19.08 6.97 26.53
C TYR A 118 -19.70 7.56 25.26
N LEU A 119 -20.26 6.72 24.39
CA LEU A 119 -20.92 7.20 23.16
C LEU A 119 -22.39 7.60 23.40
N SER A 120 -23.01 7.04 24.45
CA SER A 120 -24.39 7.30 24.83
C SER A 120 -24.46 7.77 26.28
N ALA A 121 -23.77 8.87 26.59
CA ALA A 121 -23.78 9.42 27.95
C ALA A 121 -25.20 9.78 28.44
N ASP A 122 -26.12 10.02 27.51
CA ASP A 122 -27.52 10.37 27.76
C ASP A 122 -28.45 9.14 27.91
N GLU A 123 -27.97 7.92 27.66
CA GLU A 123 -28.76 6.71 27.85
C GLU A 123 -28.81 6.30 29.34
N PRO A 124 -29.91 5.67 29.79
CA PRO A 124 -30.06 5.25 31.18
C PRO A 124 -28.99 4.23 31.66
N ASN A 125 -28.29 3.58 30.72
CA ASN A 125 -27.16 2.69 31.00
C ASN A 125 -25.98 3.04 30.08
N PRO A 126 -25.21 4.09 30.40
CA PRO A 126 -24.14 4.55 29.52
C PRO A 126 -23.00 3.53 29.52
N THR A 127 -22.70 2.95 28.34
CA THR A 127 -21.62 1.98 28.20
C THR A 127 -20.35 2.63 27.66
N ARG A 128 -19.21 2.34 28.31
CA ARG A 128 -17.89 2.74 27.77
C ARG A 128 -17.49 1.74 26.70
N THR A 129 -17.29 2.22 25.48
CA THR A 129 -16.76 1.39 24.40
C THR A 129 -15.39 1.88 23.95
N ARG A 130 -14.62 1.00 23.31
CA ARG A 130 -13.35 1.39 22.68
C ARG A 130 -13.69 2.12 21.37
N CYS A 131 -13.18 3.35 21.24
CA CYS A 131 -13.41 4.22 20.11
C CYS A 131 -12.09 4.63 19.44
N PHE A 132 -12.19 4.95 18.16
CA PHE A 132 -11.28 5.87 17.49
C PHE A 132 -11.75 7.31 17.76
N LYS A 133 -10.80 8.21 17.88
CA LYS A 133 -10.99 9.66 18.00
C LYS A 133 -10.23 10.34 16.87
N ASN A 134 -10.60 11.60 16.62
CA ASN A 134 -9.99 12.43 15.59
C ASN A 134 -10.15 11.85 14.17
N LEU A 135 -11.26 11.13 13.94
CA LEU A 135 -11.50 10.44 12.69
C LEU A 135 -12.90 10.73 12.20
N ARG A 136 -13.01 11.16 10.95
CA ARG A 136 -14.26 11.39 10.24
C ARG A 136 -14.36 10.46 9.03
N LEU A 137 -15.57 9.95 8.80
CA LEU A 137 -15.89 9.25 7.56
C LEU A 137 -16.14 10.29 6.47
N ARG A 138 -15.39 10.23 5.37
CA ARG A 138 -15.67 11.04 4.18
C ARG A 138 -17.03 10.64 3.60
N LYS A 139 -17.83 11.61 3.17
CA LYS A 139 -19.08 11.29 2.48
C LYS A 139 -18.75 10.70 1.11
N SER A 140 -19.49 9.68 0.67
CA SER A 140 -19.42 9.19 -0.71
C SER A 140 -19.63 10.37 -1.66
N GLY A 141 -18.56 10.86 -2.31
CA GLY A 141 -18.61 12.00 -3.24
C GLY A 141 -17.76 13.22 -2.88
N GLU A 142 -17.10 13.27 -1.72
CA GLU A 142 -16.02 14.25 -1.45
C GLU A 142 -14.71 13.73 -2.05
N LEU A 143 -14.65 13.64 -3.39
CA LEU A 143 -13.38 13.67 -4.12
C LEU A 143 -13.13 15.16 -4.38
N GLU A 144 -12.28 15.79 -3.56
CA GLU A 144 -11.80 17.14 -3.88
C GLU A 144 -10.94 17.05 -5.15
N PHE A 145 -11.36 17.82 -6.17
CA PHE A 145 -10.68 18.00 -7.45
C PHE A 145 -9.41 18.85 -7.30
#